data_AF-D3AII9-F1
#
_entry.id   AF-D3AII9-F1
#
_cell.length_a   1.000
_cell.length_b   1.000
_cell.length_c   1.000
_cell.angle_alpha   90.00
_cell.angle_beta   90.00
_cell.angle_gamma   90.00
#
_symmetry.space_group_name_H-M   'P 1'
#
loop_
_entity.id
_entity.type
_entity.pdbx_description
1 polymer ?
#
loop_
_entity_poly.entity_id
_entity_poly.type
_entity_poly.pdbx_seq_one_letter_code
_entity_poly.pdbx_strand_id
1 'polypeptide(L)'
;MIDTNRVGLYGLTYKENVDDMRESPTLQLLESQERHLATGLKVYDPFITKEVVSNQYYDLDSFLENIDMVVIMVKHDEIKENLNKLSNKVVLDCHNIIKLPGVYHI
;
A
#
# COMPACT_ATOMS: atom_id res chain seq x y z
N MET A 1 -20.01 -10.07 -5.25
CA MET A 1 -19.90 -8.67 -5.71
C MET A 1 -18.46 -8.25 -5.45
N ILE A 2 -17.75 -7.66 -6.42
CA ILE A 2 -16.36 -7.25 -6.23
C ILE A 2 -16.37 -5.92 -5.46
N ASP A 3 -15.82 -5.91 -4.25
CA ASP A 3 -15.74 -4.71 -3.42
C ASP A 3 -14.39 -4.02 -3.63
N THR A 4 -14.40 -2.93 -4.41
CA THR A 4 -13.19 -2.14 -4.72
C THR A 4 -12.63 -1.41 -3.50
N ASN A 5 -13.40 -1.30 -2.40
CA ASN A 5 -12.93 -0.67 -1.16
C ASN A 5 -11.98 -1.57 -0.35
N ARG A 6 -11.78 -2.83 -0.78
CA ARG A 6 -10.86 -3.79 -0.16
C ARG A 6 -9.53 -3.89 -0.91
N VAL A 7 -9.16 -2.84 -1.64
CA VAL A 7 -7.82 -2.68 -2.23
C VAL A 7 -7.03 -1.67 -1.39
N GLY A 8 -5.77 -2.00 -1.09
CA GLY A 8 -4.87 -1.16 -0.31
C GLY A 8 -3.52 -0.93 -0.98
N LEU A 9 -2.90 0.21 -0.67
CA LEU A 9 -1.55 0.59 -1.08
C LEU A 9 -0.60 0.49 0.11
N TYR A 10 0.50 -0.25 -0.04
CA TYR A 10 1.58 -0.29 0.93
C TYR A 10 2.71 0.66 0.49
N GLY A 11 2.91 1.73 1.23
CA GLY A 11 3.92 2.77 1.00
C GLY A 11 3.32 4.08 0.47
N LEU A 12 3.57 5.17 1.19
CA LEU A 12 3.29 6.57 0.85
C LEU A 12 4.55 7.34 0.50
N THR A 13 5.70 6.88 0.96
CA THR A 13 6.99 7.53 0.75
C THR A 13 7.49 7.33 -0.69
N TYR A 14 8.42 8.18 -1.11
CA TYR A 14 9.13 8.02 -2.38
C TYR A 14 10.29 7.02 -2.25
N LYS A 15 10.88 6.91 -1.04
CA LYS A 15 12.06 6.09 -0.76
C LYS A 15 11.78 5.11 0.35
N GLU A 16 12.32 3.91 0.20
CA GLU A 16 12.30 2.91 1.26
C GLU A 16 12.98 3.43 2.53
N ASN A 17 12.38 3.08 3.67
CA ASN A 17 12.90 3.28 5.02
C ASN A 17 13.18 4.73 5.44
N VAL A 18 12.48 5.70 4.85
CA VAL A 18 12.55 7.12 5.21
C VAL A 18 11.20 7.80 4.96
N ASP A 19 10.88 8.85 5.70
CA ASP A 19 9.60 9.57 5.66
C ASP A 19 9.47 10.60 4.51
N ASP A 20 10.30 10.49 3.48
CA ASP A 20 10.30 11.44 2.36
C ASP A 20 9.17 11.14 1.38
N MET A 21 8.10 11.93 1.45
CA MET A 21 6.92 11.81 0.57
C MET A 21 6.97 12.73 -0.66
N ARG A 22 8.03 13.54 -0.83
CA ARG A 22 8.13 14.44 -1.98
C ARG A 22 8.18 13.62 -3.26
N GLU A 23 7.38 14.00 -4.25
CA GLU A 23 7.27 13.27 -5.52
C GLU A 23 6.79 11.81 -5.37
N SER A 24 6.05 11.49 -4.31
CA SER A 24 5.49 10.15 -4.11
C SER A 24 4.51 9.75 -5.22
N PRO A 25 4.77 8.64 -5.95
CA PRO A 25 3.83 8.10 -6.93
C PRO A 25 2.50 7.67 -6.28
N THR A 26 2.54 7.20 -5.03
CA THR A 26 1.33 6.83 -4.29
C THR A 26 0.44 8.03 -4.03
N LEU A 27 1.03 9.16 -3.60
CA LEU A 27 0.24 10.39 -3.38
C LEU A 27 -0.34 10.90 -4.70
N GLN A 28 0.45 10.92 -5.78
CA GLN A 28 -0.04 11.31 -7.11
C GLN A 28 -1.21 10.43 -7.59
N LEU A 29 -1.17 9.12 -7.28
CA LEU A 29 -2.27 8.20 -7.58
C LEU A 29 -3.53 8.56 -6.78
N LEU A 30 -3.40 8.76 -5.46
CA LEU A 30 -4.52 9.11 -4.59
C LEU A 30 -5.15 10.47 -4.96
N GLU A 31 -4.32 11.48 -5.25
CA GLU A 31 -4.77 12.78 -5.75
C GLU A 31 -5.53 12.66 -7.08
N SER A 32 -5.06 11.77 -7.96
CA SER A 32 -5.76 11.49 -9.22
C SER A 32 -7.11 10.82 -8.97
N GLN A 33 -7.21 9.88 -8.02
CA GLN A 33 -8.49 9.27 -7.65
C GLN A 33 -9.48 10.31 -7.12
N GLU A 34 -9.03 11.16 -6.21
CA GLU A 34 -9.85 12.23 -5.64
C GLU A 34 -10.35 13.19 -6.72
N ARG A 35 -9.46 13.63 -7.62
CA ARG A 35 -9.81 14.52 -8.74
C ARG A 35 -10.88 13.92 -9.66
N HIS A 36 -10.89 12.61 -9.83
CA HIS A 36 -11.83 11.90 -10.69
C HIS A 36 -13.01 11.30 -9.92
N LEU A 37 -13.25 11.75 -8.68
CA LEU A 37 -14.36 11.32 -7.82
C LEU A 37 -14.40 9.79 -7.58
N ALA A 38 -13.25 9.14 -7.65
CA ALA A 38 -13.10 7.73 -7.30
C ALA A 38 -12.93 7.59 -5.78
N THR A 39 -13.41 6.48 -5.22
CA THR A 39 -13.14 6.17 -3.82
C THR A 39 -11.63 6.02 -3.61
N GLY A 40 -11.09 6.78 -2.65
CA GLY A 40 -9.68 6.69 -2.30
C GLY A 40 -9.32 5.31 -1.76
N LEU A 41 -8.18 4.78 -2.19
CA LEU A 41 -7.68 3.51 -1.70
C LEU A 41 -7.21 3.65 -0.25
N LYS A 42 -7.34 2.55 0.50
CA LYS A 42 -6.73 2.43 1.82
C LYS A 42 -5.22 2.47 1.68
N VAL A 43 -4.52 3.12 2.58
CA VAL A 43 -3.07 3.24 2.47
C VAL A 43 -2.39 3.11 3.83
N TYR A 44 -1.23 2.47 3.86
CA TYR A 44 -0.39 2.35 5.04
C TYR A 44 1.08 2.55 4.66
N ASP A 45 1.83 3.28 5.47
CA ASP A 45 3.29 3.39 5.38
C ASP A 45 3.88 3.45 6.81
N PRO A 46 4.86 2.59 7.14
CA PRO A 46 5.41 2.53 8.50
C PRO A 46 6.17 3.79 8.93
N PHE A 47 6.59 4.66 8.00
CA PHE A 47 7.32 5.89 8.30
C PHE A 47 6.41 7.11 8.42
N ILE A 48 5.13 7.00 8.05
CA ILE A 48 4.19 8.12 8.04
C ILE A 48 3.19 7.99 9.18
N THR A 49 3.48 8.68 10.28
CA THR A 49 2.65 8.69 11.50
C THR A 49 1.67 9.86 11.58
N LYS A 50 1.82 10.85 10.69
CA LYS A 50 0.91 12.00 10.59
C LYS A 50 -0.14 11.73 9.53
N GLU A 51 -1.31 12.31 9.71
CA GLU A 51 -2.37 12.25 8.70
C GLU A 51 -1.96 13.03 7.46
N VAL A 52 -1.93 12.33 6.32
CA VAL A 52 -1.64 12.92 4.99
C VAL A 52 -2.85 12.79 4.08
N VAL A 53 -3.58 11.67 4.17
CA VAL A 53 -4.80 11.39 3.42
C VAL A 53 -5.85 10.73 4.32
N SER A 54 -7.12 10.90 3.99
CA SER A 54 -8.25 10.45 4.80
C SER A 54 -8.37 8.93 4.98
N ASN A 55 -7.86 8.14 4.03
CA ASN A 55 -7.94 6.67 4.04
C ASN A 55 -6.67 5.99 4.59
N GLN A 56 -5.88 6.73 5.37
CA GLN A 56 -4.62 6.27 5.92
C GLN A 56 -4.81 5.40 7.17
N TYR A 57 -4.04 4.33 7.23
CA TYR A 57 -3.86 3.45 8.38
C TYR A 57 -2.50 3.70 9.00
N TYR A 58 -2.36 3.39 10.29
CA TYR A 58 -1.14 3.61 11.09
C TYR A 58 -0.59 2.32 11.71
N ASP A 59 -1.20 1.19 11.38
CA ASP A 59 -0.84 -0.14 11.86
C ASP A 59 -0.98 -1.14 10.71
N LEU A 60 0.05 -1.96 10.51
CA LEU A 60 0.12 -2.93 9.42
C LEU A 60 -1.00 -3.97 9.51
N ASP A 61 -1.26 -4.49 10.71
CA ASP A 61 -2.25 -5.56 10.89
C ASP A 61 -3.67 -5.05 10.63
N SER A 62 -4.02 -3.90 11.19
CA SER A 62 -5.28 -3.21 10.95
C SER A 62 -5.48 -2.89 9.46
N PHE A 63 -4.43 -2.45 8.76
CA PHE A 63 -4.47 -2.22 7.32
C PHE A 63 -4.74 -3.52 6.55
N LEU A 64 -3.99 -4.58 6.82
CA LEU A 64 -4.11 -5.86 6.13
C LEU A 64 -5.45 -6.56 6.40
N GLU A 65 -6.03 -6.45 7.60
CA GLU A 65 -7.36 -6.99 7.91
C GLU A 65 -8.46 -6.36 7.04
N ASN A 66 -8.30 -5.08 6.70
CA ASN A 66 -9.30 -4.29 6.00
C ASN A 66 -9.25 -4.37 4.47
N ILE A 67 -8.33 -5.16 3.91
CA ILE A 67 -8.14 -5.33 2.45
C ILE A 67 -8.08 -6.80 2.06
N ASP A 68 -8.38 -7.10 0.80
CA ASP A 68 -8.18 -8.41 0.18
C ASP A 68 -7.02 -8.37 -0.83
N MET A 69 -6.76 -7.19 -1.42
CA MET A 69 -5.66 -6.96 -2.35
C MET A 69 -4.73 -5.86 -1.83
N VAL A 70 -3.43 -6.08 -1.92
CA VAL A 70 -2.40 -5.08 -1.61
C VAL A 70 -1.51 -4.81 -2.82
N VAL A 71 -1.24 -3.54 -3.07
CA VAL A 71 -0.24 -3.08 -4.05
C VAL A 71 0.99 -2.60 -3.30
N ILE A 72 2.14 -3.18 -3.58
CA ILE A 72 3.42 -2.79 -2.97
C ILE A 72 4.00 -1.63 -3.76
N MET A 73 3.83 -0.42 -3.23
CA MET A 73 4.31 0.82 -3.84
C MET A 73 5.72 1.18 -3.39
N VAL A 74 6.13 0.73 -2.20
CA VAL A 74 7.46 0.96 -1.63
C VAL A 74 7.98 -0.31 -0.95
N LYS A 75 9.25 -0.61 -1.20
CA LYS A 75 9.95 -1.78 -0.66
C LYS A 75 10.58 -1.52 0.73
N HIS A 76 9.79 -1.09 1.70
CA HIS A 76 10.26 -0.98 3.10
C HIS A 76 10.72 -2.34 3.66
N ASP A 77 11.60 -2.33 4.66
CA ASP A 77 12.04 -3.58 5.29
C ASP A 77 10.92 -4.25 6.10
N GLU A 78 10.00 -3.47 6.69
CA GLU A 78 8.87 -4.01 7.45
C GLU A 78 8.04 -5.01 6.62
N ILE A 79 7.68 -4.72 5.36
CA ILE A 79 6.93 -5.69 4.55
C ILE A 79 7.76 -6.91 4.15
N LYS A 80 9.07 -6.74 3.94
CA LYS A 80 10.00 -7.85 3.64
C LYS A 80 10.12 -8.81 4.83
N GLU A 81 10.05 -8.27 6.05
CA GLU A 81 10.09 -9.05 7.29
C GLU A 81 8.74 -9.69 7.62
N ASN A 82 7.63 -9.18 7.05
CA ASN A 82 6.27 -9.61 7.33
C ASN A 82 5.57 -10.28 6.14
N LEU A 83 6.32 -10.87 5.19
CA LEU A 83 5.76 -11.51 3.99
C LEU A 83 4.72 -12.60 4.29
N ASN A 84 4.85 -13.29 5.43
CA ASN A 84 3.87 -14.29 5.88
C ASN A 84 2.47 -13.70 6.08
N LYS A 85 2.36 -12.41 6.44
CA LYS A 85 1.07 -11.72 6.60
C LYS A 85 0.32 -11.51 5.28
N LEU A 86 1.02 -11.66 4.15
CA LEU A 86 0.45 -11.52 2.80
C LEU A 86 -0.11 -12.82 2.23
N SER A 87 0.04 -13.95 2.91
CA SER A 87 -0.30 -15.29 2.42
C SER A 87 -1.76 -15.46 1.95
N ASN A 88 -2.70 -14.69 2.50
CA ASN A 88 -4.12 -14.73 2.14
C ASN A 88 -4.57 -13.50 1.34
N LYS A 89 -3.64 -12.76 0.73
CA LYS A 89 -3.93 -11.55 -0.05
C LYS A 89 -3.61 -11.76 -1.52
N VAL A 90 -4.34 -11.05 -2.38
CA VAL A 90 -3.88 -10.80 -3.75
C VAL A 90 -2.81 -9.73 -3.68
N VAL A 91 -1.63 -9.99 -4.26
CA VAL A 91 -0.49 -9.08 -4.16
C VAL A 91 -0.06 -8.64 -5.55
N LEU A 92 -0.01 -7.32 -5.76
CA LEU A 92 0.67 -6.71 -6.89
C LEU A 92 1.96 -6.05 -6.38
N ASP A 93 3.11 -6.55 -6.81
CA ASP A 93 4.42 -6.09 -6.37
C ASP A 93 5.12 -5.31 -7.49
N CYS A 94 5.18 -3.98 -7.32
CA CYS A 94 5.79 -3.05 -8.27
C CYS A 94 7.33 -2.96 -8.14
N HIS A 95 7.93 -3.68 -7.18
CA HIS A 95 9.37 -3.64 -6.90
C HIS A 95 10.06 -5.01 -7.01
N ASN A 96 9.32 -6.07 -7.31
CA ASN A 96 9.82 -7.45 -7.51
C ASN A 96 10.61 -7.99 -6.29
N ILE A 97 10.16 -7.65 -5.08
CA ILE A 97 10.75 -8.05 -3.80
C ILE A 97 10.09 -9.29 -3.17
N ILE A 98 8.88 -9.66 -3.58
CA ILE A 98 8.14 -10.81 -3.03
C ILE A 98 8.32 -12.02 -3.94
N LYS A 99 8.71 -13.17 -3.38
CA LYS A 99 8.93 -14.43 -4.16
C LYS A 99 7.90 -15.52 -3.88
N LEU A 100 6.77 -15.15 -3.28
CA LEU A 100 5.67 -16.06 -3.00
C LEU A 100 4.94 -16.43 -4.31
N PRO A 101 4.42 -17.66 -4.42
CA PRO A 101 3.60 -18.05 -5.57
C PRO A 101 2.31 -17.21 -5.62
N GLY A 102 1.83 -16.92 -6.83
CA GLY A 102 0.57 -16.17 -7.02
C GLY A 102 0.68 -14.65 -6.87
N VAL A 103 1.90 -14.12 -6.71
CA VAL A 103 2.15 -12.67 -6.72
C VAL A 103 2.26 -12.17 -8.16
N TYR A 104 1.60 -11.05 -8.45
CA TYR A 104 1.73 -10.34 -9.72
C TYR A 104 2.91 -9.37 -9.64
N HIS A 105 3.70 -9.30 -10.70
CA HIS A 105 4.85 -8.40 -10.81
C HIS A 105 4.72 -7.53 -12.06
N ILE A 106 5.19 -6.29 -11.97
CA ILE A 106 5.34 -5.36 -13.09
C ILE A 106 6.76 -4.81 -13.17
#